data_AF-A0A9D0Z6J7-F1
#
_entry.id   AF-A0A9D0Z6J7-F1
#
_cell.length_a   1.000
_cell.length_b   1.000
_cell.length_c   1.000
_cell.angle_alpha   90.00
_cell.angle_beta   90.00
_cell.angle_gamma   90.00
#
_symmetry.space_group_name_H-M   'P 1'
#
loop_
_entity.id
_entity.type
_entity.pdbx_description
1 polymer ?
#
loop_
_entity_poly.entity_id
_entity_poly.type
_entity_poly.pdbx_seq_one_letter_code
_entity_poly.pdbx_strand_id
1 'polypeptide(L)'
;MELFSDINNLWVLLGAALVFFMQAGFAMCESGFTRAKNAGNIIMKNLMDFAIGTPLYWITGFGIMFGTQSAVFGGLDFFARGDYSAILPDGVSFYSYFIFQTVFCATAATIVSGAMAERTKFSAYCVYSAVISLLIYPISGHWIWGGGWLSQLGFHDFAGSTAVHMVGGICALIGAAMLGPRIGKYNEDRSPNAIPGHSLTLAALGVFILWFCWFGFNGCSTVSMVGGAAELAGKVFFNTNLAAAVATVAVMVITWVRYKKPDVSMTLNGSLAGLVAITAGCDAVNPWAAAVIGLCAGFGVVFGVEFIDKVLHVDDPVGAIGVHCVNGILGTLLTGVFASNEYLAGVGMGRWEFLGVQCLGVAATALWTAVTITITFFLIKKTIGLRVTAEEEISGLDLPEHGLASAYADFMPMPVHLGAAPAPAAPVPVEEAVPVEVRSAPMPASDVKLTKITILAKHEKLEALKNSMIAIGITGMTVSNVMGCGIQRGKTEYYRGVPHSAQLLPRIQLEIVVSKVPVRTVIEAAKNVLYTGHIGDGKIFISDVENVVKIRTGEEGCAALQDVEQY
;
A
#
# COMPACT_ATOMS: atom_id res chain seq x y z
N MET A 1 -26.30 14.52 38.83
CA MET A 1 -25.47 15.27 37.88
C MET A 1 -24.73 14.20 37.10
N GLU A 2 -25.04 14.02 35.80
CA GLU A 2 -24.41 12.95 35.03
C GLU A 2 -22.89 13.13 35.02
N LEU A 3 -22.16 12.09 35.44
CA LEU A 3 -20.69 12.10 35.54
C LEU A 3 -20.02 12.17 34.15
N PHE A 4 -20.80 11.95 33.09
CA PHE A 4 -20.35 11.83 31.70
C PHE A 4 -21.18 12.72 30.79
N SER A 5 -20.56 13.21 29.72
CA SER A 5 -21.18 14.00 28.67
C SER A 5 -21.44 13.12 27.46
N ASP A 6 -22.71 12.88 27.12
CA ASP A 6 -23.09 12.06 25.97
C ASP A 6 -22.46 12.55 24.68
N ILE A 7 -22.37 13.87 24.49
CA ILE A 7 -21.79 14.45 23.28
C ILE A 7 -20.26 14.28 23.23
N ASN A 8 -19.56 14.34 24.37
CA ASN A 8 -18.11 14.06 24.41
C ASN A 8 -17.84 12.57 24.14
N ASN A 9 -18.62 11.67 24.72
CA ASN A 9 -18.49 10.23 24.47
C ASN A 9 -18.79 9.88 23.01
N LEU A 10 -19.87 10.43 22.44
CA LEU A 10 -20.19 10.26 21.02
C LEU A 10 -19.04 10.73 20.12
N TRP A 11 -18.45 11.88 20.44
CA TRP A 11 -17.33 12.44 19.69
C TRP A 11 -16.09 11.55 19.73
N VAL A 12 -15.72 11.07 20.91
CA VAL A 12 -14.56 10.17 21.09
C VAL A 12 -14.81 8.80 20.42
N LEU A 13 -16.02 8.25 20.53
CA LEU A 13 -16.38 6.98 19.89
C LEU A 13 -16.41 7.09 18.35
N LEU A 14 -16.88 8.22 17.81
CA LEU A 14 -16.78 8.50 16.38
C LEU A 14 -15.32 8.54 15.94
N GLY A 15 -14.47 9.22 16.70
CA GLY A 15 -13.03 9.22 16.51
C GLY A 15 -12.46 7.80 16.50
N ALA A 16 -12.83 6.98 17.48
CA ALA A 16 -12.35 5.60 17.58
C ALA A 16 -12.74 4.75 16.36
N ALA A 17 -13.99 4.89 15.88
CA ALA A 17 -14.46 4.19 14.69
C ALA A 17 -13.73 4.63 13.42
N LEU A 18 -13.51 5.95 13.24
CA LEU A 18 -12.78 6.48 12.09
C LEU A 18 -11.30 6.07 12.12
N VAL A 19 -10.64 6.15 13.27
CA VAL A 19 -9.23 5.77 13.41
C VAL A 19 -9.05 4.25 13.26
N PHE A 20 -9.98 3.42 13.75
CA PHE A 20 -9.98 1.99 13.41
C PHE A 20 -10.05 1.79 11.90
N PHE A 21 -10.92 2.53 11.20
CA PHE A 21 -11.05 2.43 9.75
C PHE A 21 -9.79 2.88 8.98
N MET A 22 -8.84 3.58 9.63
CA MET A 22 -7.51 3.81 9.04
C MET A 22 -6.78 2.50 8.74
N GLN A 23 -7.03 1.41 9.48
CA GLN A 23 -6.44 0.09 9.21
C GLN A 23 -6.81 -0.40 7.80
N ALA A 24 -8.05 -0.17 7.35
CA ALA A 24 -8.44 -0.45 5.98
C ALA A 24 -7.72 0.48 4.99
N GLY A 25 -7.53 1.75 5.36
CA GLY A 25 -6.76 2.71 4.59
C GLY A 25 -5.30 2.29 4.38
N PHE A 26 -4.60 1.89 5.45
CA PHE A 26 -3.23 1.36 5.38
C PHE A 26 -3.18 0.07 4.55
N ALA A 27 -4.08 -0.89 4.80
CA ALA A 27 -4.11 -2.15 4.06
C ALA A 27 -4.25 -1.93 2.53
N MET A 28 -5.13 -1.02 2.10
CA MET A 28 -5.32 -0.71 0.68
C MET A 28 -4.13 0.09 0.11
N CYS A 29 -3.63 1.06 0.87
CA CYS A 29 -2.48 1.89 0.50
C CYS A 29 -1.24 1.03 0.24
N GLU A 30 -0.91 0.18 1.21
CA GLU A 30 0.28 -0.68 1.19
C GLU A 30 0.16 -1.80 0.17
N SER A 31 -1.01 -2.44 0.06
CA SER A 31 -1.26 -3.44 -0.97
C SER A 31 -1.07 -2.80 -2.35
N GLY A 32 -1.67 -1.64 -2.61
CA GLY A 32 -1.55 -0.94 -3.88
C GLY A 32 -0.10 -0.58 -4.26
N PHE A 33 0.72 -0.20 -3.28
CA PHE A 33 2.14 0.14 -3.48
C PHE A 33 3.09 -1.06 -3.52
N THR A 34 2.62 -2.28 -3.25
CA THR A 34 3.42 -3.50 -3.30
C THR A 34 3.04 -4.37 -4.50
N ARG A 35 3.82 -5.42 -4.78
CA ARG A 35 3.56 -6.38 -5.86
C ARG A 35 2.42 -7.32 -5.48
N ALA A 36 1.55 -7.61 -6.44
CA ALA A 36 0.31 -8.39 -6.25
C ALA A 36 0.51 -9.74 -5.52
N LYS A 37 1.66 -10.40 -5.72
CA LYS A 37 2.05 -11.67 -5.09
C LYS A 37 2.25 -11.60 -3.56
N ASN A 38 2.13 -10.42 -2.96
CA ASN A 38 2.28 -10.16 -1.53
C ASN A 38 1.04 -9.46 -0.94
N ALA A 39 -0.03 -9.29 -1.71
CA ALA A 39 -1.18 -8.50 -1.30
C ALA A 39 -1.89 -9.13 -0.10
N GLY A 40 -2.06 -10.46 -0.09
CA GLY A 40 -2.63 -11.18 1.05
C GLY A 40 -1.78 -11.03 2.31
N ASN A 41 -0.46 -11.14 2.16
CA ASN A 41 0.49 -10.96 3.27
C ASN A 41 0.39 -9.57 3.90
N ILE A 42 0.22 -8.52 3.07
CA ILE A 42 0.10 -7.14 3.55
C ILE A 42 -1.22 -6.89 4.28
N ILE A 43 -2.33 -7.40 3.72
CA ILE A 43 -3.65 -7.32 4.38
C ILE A 43 -3.61 -8.02 5.74
N MET A 44 -3.00 -9.20 5.81
CA MET A 44 -2.84 -9.94 7.06
C MET A 44 -2.01 -9.19 8.10
N LYS A 45 -0.92 -8.51 7.70
CA LYS A 45 -0.11 -7.70 8.63
C LYS A 45 -0.93 -6.55 9.24
N ASN A 46 -1.65 -5.80 8.41
CA ASN A 46 -2.49 -4.69 8.85
C ASN A 46 -3.59 -5.17 9.82
N LEU A 47 -4.30 -6.26 9.47
CA LEU A 47 -5.33 -6.81 10.35
C LEU A 47 -4.75 -7.32 11.68
N MET A 48 -3.59 -7.98 11.64
CA MET A 48 -2.94 -8.49 12.84
C MET A 48 -2.38 -7.40 13.74
N ASP A 49 -1.98 -6.24 13.20
CA ASP A 49 -1.56 -5.11 14.04
C ASP A 49 -2.66 -4.68 15.01
N PHE A 50 -3.89 -4.59 14.53
CA PHE A 50 -5.03 -4.33 15.40
C PHE A 50 -5.40 -5.53 16.28
N ALA A 51 -5.46 -6.75 15.71
CA ALA A 51 -5.94 -7.94 16.42
C ALA A 51 -4.98 -8.44 17.52
N ILE A 52 -3.68 -8.25 17.34
CA ILE A 52 -2.64 -8.54 18.34
C ILE A 52 -2.47 -7.35 19.28
N GLY A 53 -2.46 -6.13 18.75
CA GLY A 53 -2.27 -4.92 19.55
C GLY A 53 -3.39 -4.71 20.58
N THR A 54 -4.65 -4.92 20.20
CA THR A 54 -5.82 -4.74 21.09
C THR A 54 -5.72 -5.53 22.41
N PRO A 55 -5.58 -6.87 22.41
CA PRO A 55 -5.49 -7.63 23.65
C PRO A 55 -4.24 -7.27 24.45
N LEU A 56 -3.09 -7.00 23.80
CA LEU A 56 -1.85 -6.68 24.53
C LEU A 56 -1.86 -5.29 25.15
N TYR A 57 -2.44 -4.32 24.43
CA TYR A 57 -2.66 -3.00 24.96
C TYR A 57 -3.65 -3.05 26.14
N TRP A 58 -4.67 -3.90 26.08
CA TRP A 58 -5.56 -4.13 27.22
C TRP A 58 -4.92 -4.85 28.39
N ILE A 59 -4.13 -5.89 28.14
CA ILE A 59 -3.50 -6.67 29.21
C ILE A 59 -2.47 -5.81 29.94
N THR A 60 -1.64 -5.01 29.28
CA THR A 60 -0.65 -4.16 29.97
C THR A 60 -0.44 -2.77 29.38
N GLY A 61 -0.56 -2.60 28.07
CA GLY A 61 -0.15 -1.35 27.40
C GLY A 61 -0.89 -0.11 27.91
N PHE A 62 -2.19 -0.20 28.20
CA PHE A 62 -2.98 0.91 28.74
C PHE A 62 -2.50 1.32 30.13
N GLY A 63 -2.21 0.35 31.02
CA GLY A 63 -1.67 0.63 32.35
C GLY A 63 -0.28 1.28 32.30
N ILE A 64 0.58 0.82 31.38
CA ILE A 64 1.90 1.42 31.18
C ILE A 64 1.78 2.87 30.68
N MET A 65 0.81 3.13 29.80
CA MET A 65 0.62 4.43 29.17
C MET A 65 -0.08 5.44 30.08
N PHE A 66 -1.14 5.03 30.79
CA PHE A 66 -2.04 5.95 31.51
C PHE A 66 -2.08 5.72 33.04
N GLY A 67 -1.28 4.80 33.56
CA GLY A 67 -1.10 4.65 35.00
C GLY A 67 -0.27 5.79 35.62
N THR A 68 -0.22 5.84 36.95
CA THR A 68 0.32 6.97 37.73
C THR A 68 1.57 6.61 38.56
N GLN A 69 2.26 5.50 38.25
CA GLN A 69 3.37 5.01 39.08
C GLN A 69 4.56 6.00 39.16
N SER A 70 4.95 6.63 38.05
CA SER A 70 6.06 7.59 38.01
C SER A 70 5.96 8.47 36.76
N ALA A 71 6.77 9.52 36.65
CA ALA A 71 6.79 10.37 35.45
C ALA A 71 7.39 9.68 34.19
N VAL A 72 8.08 8.55 34.32
CA VAL A 72 8.75 7.85 33.21
C VAL A 72 7.99 6.58 32.80
N PHE A 73 7.15 6.05 33.69
CA PHE A 73 6.47 4.78 33.51
C PHE A 73 5.18 4.77 34.32
N GLY A 74 4.04 4.50 33.65
CA GLY A 74 2.72 4.53 34.27
C GLY A 74 2.42 3.35 35.19
N GLY A 75 3.06 2.20 34.96
CA GLY A 75 2.98 1.04 35.82
C GLY A 75 2.44 -0.23 35.15
N LEU A 76 2.64 -1.37 35.82
CA LEU A 76 2.04 -2.63 35.40
C LEU A 76 0.66 -2.78 36.05
N ASP A 77 -0.39 -2.50 35.28
CA ASP A 77 -1.78 -2.79 35.64
C ASP A 77 -2.37 -3.79 34.64
N PHE A 78 -2.65 -4.99 35.13
CA PHE A 78 -3.16 -6.05 34.28
C PHE A 78 -4.66 -5.90 34.01
N PHE A 79 -5.04 -5.88 32.73
CA PHE A 79 -6.43 -5.76 32.26
C PHE A 79 -7.07 -4.38 32.53
N ALA A 80 -6.25 -3.35 32.75
CA ALA A 80 -6.68 -1.97 32.99
C ALA A 80 -7.72 -1.84 34.12
N ARG A 81 -7.43 -2.42 35.29
CA ARG A 81 -8.32 -2.46 36.47
C ARG A 81 -8.05 -1.34 37.48
N GLY A 82 -6.98 -0.58 37.29
CA GLY A 82 -6.61 0.57 38.11
C GLY A 82 -7.59 1.74 38.00
N ASP A 83 -7.35 2.75 38.83
CA ASP A 83 -8.10 4.01 38.77
C ASP A 83 -7.43 4.98 37.77
N TYR A 84 -8.18 5.35 36.74
CA TYR A 84 -7.75 6.26 35.67
C TYR A 84 -8.50 7.60 35.70
N SER A 85 -9.31 7.86 36.73
CA SER A 85 -10.13 9.08 36.82
C SER A 85 -9.32 10.37 36.69
N ALA A 86 -8.07 10.38 37.14
CA ALA A 86 -7.17 11.54 37.08
C ALA A 86 -6.61 11.86 35.68
N ILE A 87 -6.69 10.92 34.73
CA ILE A 87 -6.13 11.08 33.38
C ILE A 87 -7.20 11.04 32.28
N LEU A 88 -8.43 10.63 32.62
CA LEU A 88 -9.54 10.66 31.67
C LEU A 88 -9.93 12.10 31.35
N PRO A 89 -10.20 12.42 30.06
CA PRO A 89 -10.75 13.72 29.71
C PRO A 89 -12.11 13.98 30.36
N ASP A 90 -12.37 15.23 30.70
CA ASP A 90 -13.59 15.65 31.37
C ASP A 90 -14.86 15.22 30.61
N GLY A 91 -15.73 14.49 31.31
CA GLY A 91 -16.99 14.00 30.78
C GLY A 91 -16.86 12.82 29.81
N VAL A 92 -15.66 12.28 29.57
CA VAL A 92 -15.45 11.07 28.75
C VAL A 92 -15.38 9.83 29.65
N SER A 93 -16.14 8.80 29.29
CA SER A 93 -16.12 7.52 30.00
C SER A 93 -14.84 6.74 29.72
N PHE A 94 -14.42 5.94 30.70
CA PHE A 94 -13.22 5.10 30.62
C PHE A 94 -13.15 4.29 29.32
N TYR A 95 -14.21 3.52 29.00
CA TYR A 95 -14.18 2.65 27.82
C TYR A 95 -14.16 3.43 26.50
N SER A 96 -14.74 4.63 26.46
CA SER A 96 -14.68 5.49 25.25
C SER A 96 -13.25 5.98 25.02
N TYR A 97 -12.58 6.46 26.06
CA TYR A 97 -11.18 6.87 25.96
C TYR A 97 -10.24 5.68 25.70
N PHE A 98 -10.51 4.55 26.35
CA PHE A 98 -9.74 3.32 26.20
C PHE A 98 -9.71 2.84 24.74
N ILE A 99 -10.89 2.70 24.11
CA ILE A 99 -10.94 2.23 22.71
C ILE A 99 -10.32 3.25 21.76
N PHE A 100 -10.49 4.55 22.04
CA PHE A 100 -9.85 5.62 21.29
C PHE A 100 -8.32 5.51 21.34
N GLN A 101 -7.73 5.27 22.51
CA GLN A 101 -6.27 5.10 22.63
C GLN A 101 -5.77 3.76 22.07
N THR A 102 -6.59 2.71 22.11
CA THR A 102 -6.28 1.42 21.51
C THR A 102 -6.06 1.53 20.00
N VAL A 103 -6.91 2.29 19.30
CA VAL A 103 -6.79 2.45 17.83
C VAL A 103 -5.59 3.31 17.43
N PHE A 104 -5.11 4.22 18.30
CA PHE A 104 -3.86 4.96 18.08
C PHE A 104 -2.63 4.05 18.24
N CYS A 105 -2.64 3.17 19.25
CA CYS A 105 -1.61 2.14 19.43
C CYS A 105 -1.48 1.25 18.18
N ALA A 106 -2.61 0.74 17.68
CA ALA A 106 -2.63 -0.06 16.46
C ALA A 106 -2.16 0.74 15.22
N THR A 107 -2.45 2.05 15.16
CA THR A 107 -1.96 2.92 14.09
C THR A 107 -0.44 3.09 14.14
N ALA A 108 0.16 3.19 15.34
CA ALA A 108 1.61 3.26 15.48
C ALA A 108 2.30 1.96 15.02
N ALA A 109 1.69 0.80 15.32
CA ALA A 109 2.18 -0.51 14.90
C ALA A 109 2.13 -0.70 13.36
N THR A 110 1.03 -0.30 12.74
CA THR A 110 0.79 -0.57 11.31
C THR A 110 1.69 0.22 10.36
N ILE A 111 2.27 1.34 10.78
CA ILE A 111 3.20 2.13 9.94
C ILE A 111 4.39 1.29 9.41
N VAL A 112 4.76 0.23 10.12
CA VAL A 112 5.93 -0.60 9.78
C VAL A 112 5.63 -1.63 8.69
N SER A 113 4.38 -2.07 8.51
CA SER A 113 4.05 -3.14 7.54
C SER A 113 4.44 -2.75 6.13
N GLY A 114 4.16 -1.52 5.72
CA GLY A 114 4.49 -1.03 4.38
C GLY A 114 5.99 -0.94 4.13
N ALA A 115 6.77 -0.38 5.07
CA ALA A 115 8.23 -0.28 4.92
C ALA A 115 8.92 -1.66 4.93
N MET A 116 8.33 -2.63 5.64
CA MET A 116 8.83 -3.99 5.78
C MET A 116 8.11 -5.00 4.85
N ALA A 117 7.38 -4.52 3.85
CA ALA A 117 6.62 -5.36 2.92
C ALA A 117 7.49 -6.31 2.06
N GLU A 118 6.86 -7.38 1.54
CA GLU A 118 7.38 -8.31 0.53
C GLU A 118 8.54 -9.25 0.91
N ARG A 119 9.28 -8.99 2.00
CA ARG A 119 10.42 -9.84 2.42
C ARG A 119 10.47 -10.22 3.90
N THR A 120 9.57 -9.63 4.71
CA THR A 120 9.52 -9.89 6.15
C THR A 120 8.68 -11.11 6.44
N LYS A 121 9.25 -12.03 7.22
CA LYS A 121 8.57 -13.22 7.71
C LYS A 121 7.35 -12.82 8.54
N PHE A 122 6.18 -13.42 8.30
CA PHE A 122 4.94 -12.97 8.93
C PHE A 122 4.97 -13.13 10.46
N SER A 123 5.48 -14.26 10.94
CA SER A 123 5.64 -14.51 12.39
C SER A 123 6.56 -13.49 13.08
N ALA A 124 7.65 -13.10 12.42
CA ALA A 124 8.53 -12.03 12.91
C ALA A 124 7.82 -10.70 13.03
N TYR A 125 6.95 -10.39 12.05
CA TYR A 125 6.14 -9.19 12.07
C TYR A 125 5.11 -9.19 13.22
N CYS A 126 4.43 -10.32 13.46
CA CYS A 126 3.51 -10.47 14.60
C CYS A 126 4.21 -10.24 15.96
N VAL A 127 5.44 -10.74 16.13
CA VAL A 127 6.23 -10.51 17.35
C VAL A 127 6.60 -9.04 17.50
N TYR A 128 7.00 -8.38 16.41
CA TYR A 128 7.23 -6.93 16.41
C TYR A 128 5.97 -6.16 16.86
N SER A 129 4.82 -6.48 16.25
CA SER A 129 3.54 -5.84 16.53
C SER A 129 3.13 -5.99 18.01
N ALA A 130 3.38 -7.17 18.57
CA ALA A 130 3.19 -7.42 19.99
C ALA A 130 4.08 -6.51 20.87
N VAL A 131 5.38 -6.43 20.56
CA VAL A 131 6.33 -5.67 21.38
C VAL A 131 6.09 -4.15 21.33
N ILE A 132 5.76 -3.60 20.15
CA ILE A 132 5.43 -2.18 20.06
C ILE A 132 4.18 -1.83 20.89
N SER A 133 3.16 -2.69 20.83
CA SER A 133 1.90 -2.50 21.55
C SER A 133 2.01 -2.70 23.06
N LEU A 134 2.94 -3.55 23.50
CA LEU A 134 3.18 -3.84 24.93
C LEU A 134 4.08 -2.81 25.62
N LEU A 135 5.11 -2.31 24.93
CA LEU A 135 6.23 -1.64 25.57
C LEU A 135 6.62 -0.33 24.89
N ILE A 136 6.96 -0.38 23.61
CA ILE A 136 7.62 0.75 22.93
C ILE A 136 6.67 1.95 22.85
N TYR A 137 5.48 1.75 22.28
CA TYR A 137 4.49 2.82 22.14
C TYR A 137 3.92 3.26 23.49
N PRO A 138 3.46 2.36 24.40
CA PRO A 138 2.94 2.75 25.70
C PRO A 138 3.88 3.62 26.54
N ILE A 139 5.19 3.35 26.56
CA ILE A 139 6.14 4.12 27.36
C ILE A 139 6.33 5.53 26.79
N SER A 140 6.54 5.68 25.48
CA SER A 140 6.58 7.01 24.87
C SER A 140 5.25 7.75 25.00
N GLY A 141 4.14 7.02 24.87
CA GLY A 141 2.79 7.55 25.08
C GLY A 141 2.58 8.03 26.51
N HIS A 142 3.16 7.36 27.51
CA HIS A 142 3.12 7.81 28.90
C HIS A 142 3.81 9.15 29.07
N TRP A 143 4.99 9.32 28.46
CA TRP A 143 5.74 10.58 28.53
C TRP A 143 4.93 11.74 27.97
N ILE A 144 4.22 11.52 26.86
CA ILE A 144 3.56 12.56 26.07
C ILE A 144 2.12 12.82 26.51
N TRP A 145 1.31 11.77 26.73
CA TRP A 145 -0.13 11.86 27.00
C TRP A 145 -0.57 11.25 28.34
N GLY A 146 0.27 10.43 28.96
CA GLY A 146 -0.04 9.75 30.22
C GLY A 146 0.23 10.56 31.50
N GLY A 147 0.51 11.86 31.38
CA GLY A 147 0.95 12.70 32.50
C GLY A 147 2.42 12.51 32.89
N GLY A 148 3.23 11.88 32.03
CA GLY A 148 4.65 11.69 32.24
C GLY A 148 5.50 12.96 32.08
N TRP A 149 6.82 12.80 32.13
CA TRP A 149 7.77 13.91 32.27
C TRP A 149 7.77 14.89 31.08
N LEU A 150 7.54 14.43 29.84
CA LEU A 150 7.45 15.34 28.69
C LEU A 150 6.19 16.20 28.76
N SER A 151 5.05 15.59 29.10
CA SER A 151 3.78 16.27 29.34
C SER A 151 3.92 17.33 30.44
N GLN A 152 4.59 16.99 31.55
CA GLN A 152 4.85 17.92 32.66
C GLN A 152 5.78 19.09 32.28
N LEU A 153 6.67 18.89 31.30
CA LEU A 153 7.51 19.95 30.73
C LEU A 153 6.77 20.79 29.68
N GLY A 154 5.51 20.49 29.38
CA GLY A 154 4.69 21.18 28.37
C GLY A 154 5.00 20.78 26.92
N PHE A 155 5.53 19.58 26.69
CA PHE A 155 5.66 19.04 25.34
C PHE A 155 4.27 18.85 24.74
N HIS A 156 4.06 19.42 23.56
CA HIS A 156 2.78 19.38 22.87
C HIS A 156 2.85 18.51 21.63
N ASP A 157 2.03 17.48 21.61
CA ASP A 157 1.78 16.66 20.43
C ASP A 157 0.30 16.30 20.44
N PHE A 158 -0.52 17.15 19.82
CA PHE A 158 -1.97 17.11 19.99
C PHE A 158 -2.61 15.76 19.65
N ALA A 159 -2.23 15.17 18.51
CA ALA A 159 -2.76 13.89 18.06
C ALA A 159 -1.69 12.86 17.67
N GLY A 160 -0.38 13.17 17.72
CA GLY A 160 0.67 12.15 17.57
C GLY A 160 1.56 12.24 16.33
N SER A 161 2.04 13.42 15.91
CA SER A 161 3.17 13.47 14.95
C SER A 161 4.40 12.77 15.53
N THR A 162 4.64 12.92 16.83
CA THR A 162 5.72 12.24 17.54
C THR A 162 5.25 10.90 18.10
N ALA A 163 4.19 10.88 18.91
CA ALA A 163 3.74 9.71 19.67
C ALA A 163 3.35 8.51 18.78
N VAL A 164 2.77 8.77 17.61
CA VAL A 164 2.31 7.74 16.67
C VAL A 164 3.22 7.69 15.45
N HIS A 165 3.30 8.78 14.69
CA HIS A 165 3.93 8.74 13.38
C HIS A 165 5.45 8.64 13.44
N MET A 166 6.12 9.43 14.27
CA MET A 166 7.57 9.32 14.42
C MET A 166 7.97 7.98 15.07
N VAL A 167 7.26 7.53 16.11
CA VAL A 167 7.52 6.22 16.74
C VAL A 167 7.41 5.09 15.72
N GLY A 168 6.28 5.00 15.00
CA GLY A 168 6.10 4.02 13.93
C GLY A 168 7.12 4.17 12.80
N GLY A 169 7.44 5.41 12.41
CA GLY A 169 8.38 5.73 11.34
C GLY A 169 9.83 5.38 11.66
N ILE A 170 10.28 5.57 12.91
CA ILE A 170 11.61 5.13 13.37
C ILE A 170 11.67 3.61 13.42
N CYS A 171 10.59 2.97 13.88
CA CYS A 171 10.51 1.51 13.82
C CYS A 171 10.59 0.99 12.37
N ALA A 172 9.90 1.65 11.44
CA ALA A 172 9.94 1.34 10.01
C ALA A 172 11.35 1.50 9.42
N LEU A 173 12.05 2.59 9.76
CA LEU A 173 13.40 2.87 9.28
C LEU A 173 14.40 1.81 9.75
N ILE A 174 14.43 1.55 11.07
CA ILE A 174 15.37 0.58 11.64
C ILE A 174 15.02 -0.83 11.20
N GLY A 175 13.74 -1.17 11.17
CA GLY A 175 13.26 -2.47 10.69
C GLY A 175 13.66 -2.73 9.24
N ALA A 176 13.37 -1.79 8.33
CA ALA A 176 13.74 -1.90 6.93
C ALA A 176 15.27 -1.98 6.73
N ALA A 177 16.05 -1.19 7.50
CA ALA A 177 17.51 -1.22 7.44
C ALA A 177 18.09 -2.57 7.91
N MET A 178 17.59 -3.12 9.03
CA MET A 178 18.09 -4.40 9.59
C MET A 178 17.66 -5.63 8.78
N LEU A 179 16.50 -5.53 8.13
CA LEU A 179 15.93 -6.54 7.23
C LEU A 179 16.63 -6.58 5.86
N GLY A 180 17.12 -5.43 5.41
CA GLY A 180 17.78 -5.27 4.12
C GLY A 180 16.81 -5.08 2.95
N PRO A 181 17.34 -4.65 1.79
CA PRO A 181 16.53 -4.31 0.62
C PRO A 181 15.92 -5.52 -0.06
N ARG A 182 14.83 -5.33 -0.83
CA ARG A 182 14.27 -6.39 -1.68
C ARG A 182 15.29 -6.83 -2.74
N ILE A 183 15.24 -8.10 -3.11
CA ILE A 183 16.09 -8.66 -4.16
C ILE A 183 15.88 -7.86 -5.45
N GLY A 184 16.98 -7.40 -6.04
CA GLY A 184 16.98 -6.58 -7.25
C GLY A 184 16.69 -5.10 -7.05
N LYS A 185 16.50 -4.62 -5.80
CA LYS A 185 16.25 -3.20 -5.53
C LYS A 185 17.47 -2.31 -5.82
N TYR A 186 18.69 -2.77 -5.54
CA TYR A 186 19.91 -2.02 -5.82
C TYR A 186 20.83 -2.84 -6.73
N ASN A 187 21.45 -2.17 -7.70
CA ASN A 187 22.48 -2.76 -8.56
C ASN A 187 23.83 -2.87 -7.82
N GLU A 188 24.84 -3.49 -8.44
CA GLU A 188 26.19 -3.61 -7.85
C GLU A 188 26.83 -2.25 -7.57
N ASP A 189 26.54 -1.24 -8.39
CA ASP A 189 26.96 0.16 -8.21
C ASP A 189 26.12 0.93 -7.17
N ARG A 190 25.19 0.23 -6.51
CA ARG A 190 24.19 0.74 -5.55
C ARG A 190 23.13 1.69 -6.14
N SER A 191 23.06 1.86 -7.45
CA SER A 191 21.97 2.59 -8.07
C SER A 191 20.62 1.88 -7.82
N PRO A 192 19.54 2.62 -7.49
CA PRO A 192 18.24 2.00 -7.22
C PRO A 192 17.52 1.60 -8.50
N ASN A 193 16.83 0.46 -8.44
CA ASN A 193 15.84 0.02 -9.40
C ASN A 193 14.44 0.32 -8.86
N ALA A 194 13.53 0.75 -9.73
CA ALA A 194 12.13 0.95 -9.38
C ALA A 194 11.41 -0.41 -9.31
N ILE A 195 10.76 -0.68 -8.17
CA ILE A 195 9.83 -1.80 -8.00
C ILE A 195 8.44 -1.19 -7.78
N PRO A 196 7.64 -1.00 -8.84
CA PRO A 196 6.36 -0.33 -8.73
C PRO A 196 5.32 -1.22 -8.03
N GLY A 197 4.39 -0.56 -7.34
CA GLY A 197 3.19 -1.21 -6.83
C GLY A 197 2.28 -1.70 -7.96
N HIS A 198 1.51 -2.75 -7.68
CA HIS A 198 0.67 -3.39 -8.69
C HIS A 198 -0.63 -2.63 -8.98
N SER A 199 -1.10 -1.77 -8.07
CA SER A 199 -2.38 -1.06 -8.21
C SER A 199 -2.36 0.33 -7.56
N LEU A 200 -2.13 1.36 -8.38
CA LEU A 200 -2.21 2.75 -7.93
C LEU A 200 -3.64 3.18 -7.58
N THR A 201 -4.67 2.49 -8.09
CA THR A 201 -6.07 2.77 -7.73
C THR A 201 -6.38 2.28 -6.33
N LEU A 202 -5.87 1.12 -5.92
CA LEU A 202 -5.93 0.67 -4.52
C LEU A 202 -5.11 1.59 -3.60
N ALA A 203 -3.92 2.00 -4.05
CA ALA A 203 -3.11 2.95 -3.30
C ALA A 203 -3.85 4.28 -3.06
N ALA A 204 -4.48 4.82 -4.11
CA ALA A 204 -5.28 6.03 -4.03
C ALA A 204 -6.52 5.86 -3.13
N LEU A 205 -7.23 4.73 -3.22
CA LEU A 205 -8.35 4.42 -2.33
C LEU A 205 -7.90 4.42 -0.86
N GLY A 206 -6.77 3.78 -0.56
CA GLY A 206 -6.19 3.80 0.78
C GLY A 206 -5.90 5.21 1.29
N VAL A 207 -5.30 6.07 0.45
CA VAL A 207 -5.01 7.47 0.80
C VAL A 207 -6.28 8.29 1.04
N PHE A 208 -7.33 8.10 0.24
CA PHE A 208 -8.62 8.76 0.47
C PHE A 208 -9.28 8.33 1.79
N ILE A 209 -9.23 7.03 2.10
CA ILE A 209 -9.72 6.50 3.38
C ILE A 209 -8.90 7.12 4.53
N LEU A 210 -7.57 7.11 4.43
CA LEU A 210 -6.69 7.68 5.45
C LEU A 210 -6.97 9.16 5.68
N TRP A 211 -7.13 9.96 4.62
CA TRP A 211 -7.48 11.39 4.74
C TRP A 211 -8.83 11.57 5.44
N PHE A 212 -9.87 10.85 4.98
CA PHE A 212 -11.19 10.90 5.61
C PHE A 212 -11.13 10.57 7.11
N CYS A 213 -10.46 9.48 7.46
CA CYS A 213 -10.32 9.04 8.84
C CYS A 213 -9.45 9.98 9.69
N TRP A 214 -8.54 10.74 9.08
CA TRP A 214 -7.70 11.71 9.78
C TRP A 214 -8.49 12.85 10.43
N PHE A 215 -9.71 13.12 9.94
CA PHE A 215 -10.63 14.02 10.62
C PHE A 215 -11.05 13.47 12.00
N GLY A 216 -11.24 12.16 12.12
CA GLY A 216 -11.42 11.50 13.42
C GLY A 216 -10.14 11.46 14.24
N PHE A 217 -9.00 11.20 13.59
CA PHE A 217 -7.69 11.13 14.26
C PHE A 217 -7.31 12.46 14.93
N ASN A 218 -7.29 13.56 14.16
CA ASN A 218 -6.96 14.87 14.70
C ASN A 218 -8.16 15.47 15.42
N GLY A 219 -9.30 15.55 14.75
CA GLY A 219 -10.43 16.30 15.26
C GLY A 219 -11.04 15.73 16.53
N CYS A 220 -11.15 14.40 16.66
CA CYS A 220 -11.67 13.78 17.88
C CYS A 220 -10.65 13.78 19.03
N SER A 221 -9.39 14.14 18.78
CA SER A 221 -8.39 14.38 19.83
C SER A 221 -8.65 15.68 20.62
N THR A 222 -9.65 16.49 20.25
CA THR A 222 -10.18 17.52 21.17
C THR A 222 -10.85 16.92 22.40
N VAL A 223 -11.23 15.63 22.35
CA VAL A 223 -11.86 14.83 23.42
C VAL A 223 -13.10 15.46 24.07
N SER A 224 -13.63 16.51 23.47
CA SER A 224 -14.76 17.30 23.97
C SER A 224 -15.42 18.05 22.81
N MET A 225 -16.73 18.27 22.95
CA MET A 225 -17.54 19.11 22.05
C MET A 225 -18.31 20.20 22.82
N VAL A 226 -18.00 20.41 24.09
CA VAL A 226 -18.63 21.42 24.95
C VAL A 226 -17.65 22.54 25.31
N GLY A 227 -18.15 23.68 25.80
CA GLY A 227 -17.31 24.75 26.34
C GLY A 227 -16.34 25.39 25.35
N GLY A 228 -16.69 25.47 24.06
CA GLY A 228 -15.83 26.00 22.99
C GLY A 228 -15.02 24.94 22.23
N ALA A 229 -15.00 23.69 22.70
CA ALA A 229 -14.26 22.61 22.04
C ALA A 229 -14.78 22.28 20.63
N ALA A 230 -16.05 22.57 20.32
CA ALA A 230 -16.61 22.42 18.98
C ALA A 230 -15.97 23.39 17.96
N GLU A 231 -15.68 24.63 18.36
CA GLU A 231 -14.98 25.60 17.51
C GLU A 231 -13.52 25.18 17.30
N LEU A 232 -12.86 24.70 18.35
CA LEU A 232 -11.53 24.12 18.27
C LEU A 232 -11.49 22.92 17.31
N ALA A 233 -12.45 22.00 17.42
CA ALA A 233 -12.57 20.86 16.51
C ALA A 233 -12.73 21.32 15.06
N GLY A 234 -13.55 22.34 14.80
CA GLY A 234 -13.67 22.97 13.48
C GLY A 234 -12.34 23.51 12.94
N LYS A 235 -11.57 24.22 13.77
CA LYS A 235 -10.21 24.71 13.43
C LYS A 235 -9.26 23.55 13.14
N VAL A 236 -9.28 22.50 13.95
CA VAL A 236 -8.45 21.30 13.78
C VAL A 236 -8.76 20.60 12.46
N PHE A 237 -10.05 20.41 12.13
CA PHE A 237 -10.46 19.85 10.83
C PHE A 237 -9.95 20.71 9.66
N PHE A 238 -10.10 22.03 9.78
CA PHE A 238 -9.66 22.96 8.74
C PHE A 238 -8.15 22.91 8.53
N ASN A 239 -7.37 22.98 9.61
CA ASN A 239 -5.91 22.87 9.57
C ASN A 239 -5.45 21.52 9.00
N THR A 240 -6.11 20.44 9.41
CA THR A 240 -5.83 19.07 8.90
C THR A 240 -6.00 18.99 7.39
N ASN A 241 -7.15 19.46 6.88
CA ASN A 241 -7.42 19.47 5.45
C ASN A 241 -6.48 20.40 4.67
N LEU A 242 -6.23 21.60 5.20
CA LEU A 242 -5.40 22.60 4.54
C LEU A 242 -3.95 22.14 4.39
N ALA A 243 -3.36 21.58 5.44
CA ALA A 243 -1.99 21.06 5.39
C ALA A 243 -1.86 19.89 4.41
N ALA A 244 -2.83 18.96 4.43
CA ALA A 244 -2.88 17.85 3.48
C ALA A 244 -2.94 18.35 2.03
N ALA A 245 -3.90 19.24 1.72
CA ALA A 245 -4.10 19.77 0.38
C ALA A 245 -2.88 20.54 -0.14
N VAL A 246 -2.27 21.39 0.69
CA VAL A 246 -1.06 22.14 0.30
C VAL A 246 0.12 21.20 0.08
N ALA A 247 0.30 20.18 0.92
CA ALA A 247 1.35 19.18 0.74
C ALA A 247 1.15 18.39 -0.56
N THR A 248 -0.07 17.93 -0.86
CA THR A 248 -0.40 17.22 -2.12
C THR A 248 -0.06 18.06 -3.33
N VAL A 249 -0.50 19.33 -3.37
CA VAL A 249 -0.24 20.23 -4.50
C VAL A 249 1.26 20.53 -4.60
N ALA A 250 1.94 20.77 -3.49
CA ALA A 250 3.38 21.00 -3.46
C ALA A 250 4.14 19.81 -4.05
N VAL A 251 3.83 18.58 -3.64
CA VAL A 251 4.50 17.38 -4.18
C VAL A 251 4.20 17.19 -5.66
N MET A 252 2.95 17.38 -6.09
CA MET A 252 2.60 17.31 -7.51
C MET A 252 3.42 18.31 -8.33
N VAL A 253 3.55 19.56 -7.87
CA VAL A 253 4.35 20.60 -8.54
C VAL A 253 5.84 20.26 -8.53
N ILE A 254 6.40 19.85 -7.38
CA ILE A 254 7.81 19.47 -7.24
C ILE A 254 8.15 18.34 -8.21
N THR A 255 7.33 17.29 -8.24
CA THR A 255 7.54 16.13 -9.11
C THR A 255 7.35 16.50 -10.59
N TRP A 256 6.40 17.36 -10.92
CA TRP A 256 6.23 17.87 -12.29
C TRP A 256 7.45 18.66 -12.76
N VAL A 257 7.97 19.58 -11.94
CA VAL A 257 9.15 20.39 -12.30
C VAL A 257 10.40 19.51 -12.48
N ARG A 258 10.62 18.57 -11.55
CA ARG A 258 11.83 17.72 -11.51
C ARG A 258 11.78 16.56 -12.50
N TYR A 259 10.67 15.82 -12.52
CA TYR A 259 10.50 14.60 -13.32
C TYR A 259 9.77 14.84 -14.65
N LYS A 260 9.42 16.10 -14.95
CA LYS A 260 8.71 16.55 -16.17
C LYS A 260 7.27 16.05 -16.29
N LYS A 261 6.78 15.28 -15.33
CA LYS A 261 5.39 14.80 -15.20
C LYS A 261 5.02 14.71 -13.71
N PRO A 262 3.75 14.92 -13.34
CA PRO A 262 3.32 14.68 -11.96
C PRO A 262 3.41 13.19 -11.62
N ASP A 263 4.11 12.86 -10.54
CA ASP A 263 4.25 11.48 -10.06
C ASP A 263 3.09 11.15 -9.13
N VAL A 264 2.22 10.21 -9.53
CA VAL A 264 1.01 9.84 -8.80
C VAL A 264 1.35 9.27 -7.42
N SER A 265 2.34 8.37 -7.35
CA SER A 265 2.72 7.67 -6.12
C SER A 265 3.27 8.65 -5.07
N MET A 266 4.14 9.56 -5.49
CA MET A 266 4.65 10.62 -4.62
C MET A 266 3.58 11.62 -4.23
N THR A 267 2.68 12.00 -5.15
CA THR A 267 1.59 12.94 -4.85
C THR A 267 0.65 12.37 -3.78
N LEU A 268 0.33 11.07 -3.85
CA LEU A 268 -0.41 10.36 -2.80
C LEU A 268 0.32 10.38 -1.45
N ASN A 269 1.63 10.12 -1.44
CA ASN A 269 2.45 10.27 -0.23
C ASN A 269 2.53 11.73 0.26
N GLY A 270 2.41 12.71 -0.63
CA GLY A 270 2.31 14.13 -0.30
C GLY A 270 1.08 14.45 0.55
N SER A 271 -0.07 13.87 0.21
CA SER A 271 -1.28 14.00 1.03
C SER A 271 -1.05 13.48 2.46
N LEU A 272 -0.49 12.26 2.58
CA LEU A 272 -0.21 11.65 3.88
C LEU A 272 0.85 12.43 4.67
N ALA A 273 1.87 12.96 4.01
CA ALA A 273 2.91 13.77 4.64
C ALA A 273 2.35 15.05 5.29
N GLY A 274 1.46 15.76 4.59
CA GLY A 274 0.79 16.94 5.14
C GLY A 274 -0.09 16.62 6.34
N LEU A 275 -0.81 15.49 6.26
CA LEU A 275 -1.63 14.97 7.36
C LEU A 275 -0.77 14.63 8.58
N VAL A 276 0.33 13.90 8.41
CA VAL A 276 1.28 13.56 9.50
C VAL A 276 1.89 14.81 10.13
N ALA A 277 2.34 15.77 9.31
CA ALA A 277 3.07 16.93 9.82
C ALA A 277 2.18 17.86 10.67
N ILE A 278 0.89 17.98 10.33
CA ILE A 278 -0.01 18.87 11.06
C ILE A 278 -0.58 18.24 12.33
N THR A 279 -0.49 16.91 12.50
CA THR A 279 -1.04 16.16 13.64
C THR A 279 -0.61 16.72 15.00
N ALA A 280 0.65 17.14 15.20
CA ALA A 280 1.13 17.69 16.47
C ALA A 280 0.57 19.07 16.82
N GLY A 281 0.28 19.90 15.83
CA GLY A 281 -0.01 21.33 16.02
C GLY A 281 -1.33 21.81 15.44
N CYS A 282 -2.18 20.91 14.95
CA CYS A 282 -3.44 21.27 14.28
C CYS A 282 -4.41 22.09 15.16
N ASP A 283 -4.26 22.02 16.48
CA ASP A 283 -4.96 22.84 17.48
C ASP A 283 -4.20 24.14 17.84
N ALA A 284 -2.86 24.12 17.80
CA ALA A 284 -1.98 25.16 18.31
C ALA A 284 -1.62 26.24 17.27
N VAL A 285 -1.71 25.92 15.97
CA VAL A 285 -1.31 26.83 14.88
C VAL A 285 -2.51 27.49 14.19
N ASN A 286 -2.25 28.66 13.60
CA ASN A 286 -3.21 29.35 12.75
C ASN A 286 -3.27 28.71 11.34
N PRO A 287 -4.36 28.88 10.57
CA PRO A 287 -4.48 28.23 9.27
C PRO A 287 -3.39 28.57 8.25
N TRP A 288 -2.88 29.80 8.24
CA TRP A 288 -1.75 30.15 7.36
C TRP A 288 -0.50 29.34 7.70
N ALA A 289 -0.27 29.04 8.98
CA ALA A 289 0.86 28.23 9.43
C ALA A 289 0.63 26.76 9.11
N ALA A 290 -0.61 26.25 9.20
CA ALA A 290 -0.95 24.90 8.74
C ALA A 290 -0.63 24.72 7.25
N ALA A 291 -0.93 25.72 6.42
CA ALA A 291 -0.53 25.72 5.00
C ALA A 291 1.00 25.68 4.82
N VAL A 292 1.76 26.46 5.61
CA VAL A 292 3.24 26.44 5.57
C VAL A 292 3.80 25.09 6.02
N ILE A 293 3.24 24.48 7.07
CA ILE A 293 3.60 23.14 7.53
C ILE A 293 3.34 22.11 6.42
N GLY A 294 2.18 22.17 5.76
CA GLY A 294 1.87 21.32 4.60
C GLY A 294 2.88 21.50 3.46
N LEU A 295 3.25 22.74 3.14
CA LEU A 295 4.27 23.02 2.12
C LEU A 295 5.61 22.38 2.51
N CYS A 296 6.10 22.63 3.73
CA CYS A 296 7.33 22.04 4.25
C CYS A 296 7.28 20.51 4.24
N ALA A 297 6.14 19.91 4.57
CA ALA A 297 5.94 18.47 4.55
C ALA A 297 6.02 17.87 3.13
N GLY A 298 5.51 18.60 2.14
CA GLY A 298 5.64 18.24 0.72
C GLY A 298 7.11 18.19 0.26
N PHE A 299 7.94 19.14 0.71
CA PHE A 299 9.39 19.04 0.50
C PHE A 299 9.97 17.87 1.32
N GLY A 300 9.64 17.77 2.60
CA GLY A 300 10.12 16.74 3.51
C GLY A 300 9.94 15.31 2.96
N VAL A 301 8.77 14.99 2.42
CA VAL A 301 8.51 13.64 1.88
C VAL A 301 9.28 13.37 0.58
N VAL A 302 9.37 14.33 -0.34
CA VAL A 302 10.07 14.12 -1.63
C VAL A 302 11.56 13.91 -1.40
N PHE A 303 12.20 14.84 -0.69
CA PHE A 303 13.63 14.77 -0.45
C PHE A 303 13.98 13.71 0.59
N GLY A 304 13.10 13.45 1.56
CA GLY A 304 13.25 12.37 2.53
C GLY A 304 13.26 11.00 1.88
N VAL A 305 12.28 10.68 1.03
CA VAL A 305 12.23 9.40 0.30
C VAL A 305 13.46 9.24 -0.59
N GLU A 306 13.87 10.28 -1.33
CA GLU A 306 15.07 10.22 -2.15
C GLU A 306 16.34 9.98 -1.32
N PHE A 307 16.47 10.63 -0.16
CA PHE A 307 17.60 10.44 0.74
C PHE A 307 17.64 9.01 1.30
N ILE A 308 16.50 8.49 1.75
CA ILE A 308 16.39 7.14 2.31
C ILE A 308 16.75 6.07 1.26
N ASP A 309 16.22 6.20 0.03
CA ASP A 309 16.44 5.24 -1.06
C ASP A 309 17.86 5.38 -1.65
N LYS A 310 18.28 6.60 -2.00
CA LYS A 310 19.51 6.84 -2.79
C LYS A 310 20.77 7.01 -1.95
N VAL A 311 20.64 7.41 -0.69
CA VAL A 311 21.80 7.69 0.18
C VAL A 311 21.91 6.68 1.30
N LEU A 312 20.83 6.43 2.04
CA LEU A 312 20.84 5.42 3.11
C LEU A 312 20.74 3.98 2.57
N HIS A 313 20.31 3.82 1.31
CA HIS A 313 20.08 2.52 0.68
C HIS A 313 19.13 1.62 1.49
N VAL A 314 18.09 2.25 2.08
CA VAL A 314 17.03 1.54 2.80
C VAL A 314 15.81 1.44 1.88
N ASP A 315 15.43 0.20 1.57
CA ASP A 315 14.29 -0.05 0.69
C ASP A 315 12.96 0.03 1.47
N ASP A 316 12.17 1.05 1.13
CA ASP A 316 10.85 1.31 1.65
C ASP A 316 9.81 1.22 0.51
N PRO A 317 9.09 0.08 0.40
CA PRO A 317 8.13 -0.16 -0.68
C PRO A 317 7.04 0.89 -0.81
N VAL A 318 6.57 1.47 0.30
CA VAL A 318 5.41 2.37 0.30
C VAL A 318 5.80 3.83 0.58
N GLY A 319 7.03 4.10 1.01
CA GLY A 319 7.49 5.43 1.39
C GLY A 319 7.03 5.83 2.81
N ALA A 320 6.69 4.85 3.65
CA ALA A 320 6.20 5.05 5.01
C ALA A 320 7.21 5.80 5.88
N ILE A 321 8.51 5.58 5.71
CA ILE A 321 9.54 6.28 6.49
C ILE A 321 9.54 7.78 6.15
N GLY A 322 9.46 8.12 4.86
CA GLY A 322 9.37 9.52 4.43
C GLY A 322 8.07 10.18 4.93
N VAL A 323 6.95 9.47 4.86
CA VAL A 323 5.65 9.98 5.32
C VAL A 323 5.62 10.14 6.84
N HIS A 324 6.03 9.13 7.61
CA HIS A 324 5.81 9.09 9.05
C HIS A 324 7.03 9.53 9.88
N CYS A 325 8.23 9.05 9.56
CA CYS A 325 9.43 9.41 10.31
C CYS A 325 9.82 10.87 10.04
N VAL A 326 10.04 11.22 8.78
CA VAL A 326 10.52 12.57 8.41
C VAL A 326 9.48 13.63 8.76
N ASN A 327 8.22 13.42 8.37
CA ASN A 327 7.18 14.43 8.63
C ASN A 327 6.63 14.39 10.05
N GLY A 328 6.76 13.27 10.78
CA GLY A 328 6.47 13.23 12.21
C GLY A 328 7.45 14.11 13.00
N ILE A 329 8.75 13.98 12.71
CA ILE A 329 9.80 14.87 13.27
C ILE A 329 9.54 16.31 12.85
N LEU A 330 9.40 16.56 11.55
CA LEU A 330 9.25 17.90 11.01
C LEU A 330 8.00 18.60 11.55
N GLY A 331 6.87 17.89 11.64
CA GLY A 331 5.60 18.41 12.15
C GLY A 331 5.68 18.92 13.57
N THR A 332 6.27 18.13 14.47
CA THR A 332 6.44 18.52 15.88
C THR A 332 7.38 19.71 16.05
N LEU A 333 8.48 19.74 15.28
CA LEU A 333 9.41 20.88 15.31
C LEU A 333 8.77 22.15 14.75
N LEU A 334 8.04 22.05 13.64
CA LEU A 334 7.34 23.19 13.05
C LEU A 334 6.17 23.67 13.91
N THR A 335 5.55 22.79 14.69
CA THR A 335 4.59 23.18 15.74
C THR A 335 5.27 24.08 16.77
N GLY A 336 6.48 23.73 17.22
CA GLY A 336 7.31 24.58 18.08
C GLY A 336 7.63 25.95 17.48
N VAL A 337 7.84 26.00 16.16
CA VAL A 337 8.14 27.24 15.44
C VAL A 337 6.90 28.11 15.23
N PHE A 338 5.76 27.50 14.89
CA PHE A 338 4.57 28.21 14.39
C PHE A 338 3.39 28.25 15.35
N ALA A 339 3.51 27.72 16.58
CA ALA A 339 2.51 27.90 17.61
C ALA A 339 2.06 29.37 17.70
N SER A 340 0.74 29.56 17.73
CA SER A 340 0.14 30.89 17.78
C SER A 340 0.49 31.58 19.10
N ASN A 341 0.55 32.91 19.09
CA ASN A 341 0.82 33.66 20.33
C ASN A 341 -0.29 33.45 21.38
N GLU A 342 -1.52 33.23 20.94
CA GLU A 342 -2.65 32.88 21.80
C GLU A 342 -2.42 31.53 22.48
N TYR A 343 -2.05 30.50 21.70
CA TYR A 343 -1.72 29.19 22.25
C TYR A 343 -0.55 29.26 23.25
N LEU A 344 0.55 29.94 22.88
CA LEU A 344 1.72 30.12 23.74
C LEU A 344 1.36 30.85 25.05
N ALA A 345 0.51 31.87 24.99
CA ALA A 345 0.00 32.55 26.18
C ALA A 345 -0.87 31.63 27.04
N GLY A 346 -1.70 30.79 26.42
CA GLY A 346 -2.55 29.80 27.10
C GLY A 346 -1.75 28.73 27.85
N VAL A 347 -0.62 28.28 27.30
CA VAL A 347 0.27 27.32 27.98
C VAL A 347 1.32 28.01 28.88
N GLY A 348 1.36 29.35 28.91
CA GLY A 348 2.26 30.12 29.76
C GLY A 348 3.74 30.04 29.39
N MET A 349 4.08 29.73 28.13
CA MET A 349 5.46 29.53 27.67
C MET A 349 5.92 30.56 26.64
N GLY A 350 7.21 30.91 26.70
CA GLY A 350 7.85 31.67 25.63
C GLY A 350 8.05 30.83 24.37
N ARG A 351 8.11 31.44 23.19
CA ARG A 351 8.30 30.72 21.91
C ARG A 351 9.55 29.83 21.88
N TRP A 352 10.67 30.35 22.37
CA TRP A 352 11.94 29.62 22.36
C TRP A 352 11.99 28.50 23.40
N GLU A 353 11.33 28.70 24.54
CA GLU A 353 11.14 27.67 25.56
C GLU A 353 10.28 26.54 25.00
N PHE A 354 9.12 26.86 24.44
CA PHE A 354 8.22 25.89 23.81
C PHE A 354 8.94 25.11 22.69
N LEU A 355 9.64 25.79 21.77
CA LEU A 355 10.43 25.13 20.73
C LEU A 355 11.52 24.22 21.33
N GLY A 356 12.18 24.65 22.41
CA GLY A 356 13.18 23.84 23.12
C GLY A 356 12.57 22.55 23.68
N VAL A 357 11.38 22.61 24.26
CA VAL A 357 10.64 21.45 24.75
C VAL A 357 10.22 20.53 23.59
N GLN A 358 9.74 21.09 22.47
CA GLN A 358 9.43 20.30 21.26
C GLN A 358 10.65 19.53 20.75
N CYS A 359 11.81 20.18 20.67
CA CYS A 359 13.08 19.54 20.29
C CYS A 359 13.47 18.42 21.27
N LEU A 360 13.33 18.65 22.57
CA LEU A 360 13.63 17.66 23.61
C LEU A 360 12.71 16.43 23.48
N GLY A 361 11.41 16.64 23.32
CA GLY A 361 10.44 15.54 23.20
C GLY A 361 10.65 14.69 21.95
N VAL A 362 10.95 15.32 20.81
CA VAL A 362 11.35 14.62 19.58
C VAL A 362 12.61 13.80 19.83
N ALA A 363 13.66 14.39 20.38
CA ALA A 363 14.94 13.70 20.59
C ALA A 363 14.83 12.54 21.58
N ALA A 364 14.15 12.74 22.72
CA ALA A 364 13.99 11.73 23.74
C ALA A 364 13.14 10.55 23.26
N THR A 365 12.01 10.84 22.60
CA THR A 365 11.15 9.80 22.04
C THR A 365 11.87 9.05 20.91
N ALA A 366 12.59 9.76 20.04
CA ALA A 366 13.36 9.13 18.97
C ALA A 366 14.45 8.20 19.50
N LEU A 367 15.19 8.62 20.55
CA LEU A 367 16.21 7.80 21.19
C LEU A 367 15.61 6.54 21.81
N TRP A 368 14.52 6.69 22.57
CA TRP A 368 13.79 5.57 23.16
C TRP A 368 13.39 4.56 22.10
N THR A 369 12.62 5.01 21.11
CA THR A 369 12.13 4.15 20.04
C THR A 369 13.29 3.48 19.29
N ALA A 370 14.33 4.23 18.94
CA ALA A 370 15.47 3.71 18.20
C ALA A 370 16.22 2.60 18.96
N VAL A 371 16.46 2.82 20.26
CA VAL A 371 17.14 1.83 21.10
C VAL A 371 16.28 0.58 21.26
N THR A 372 15.01 0.73 21.66
CA THR A 372 14.15 -0.42 21.95
C THR A 372 13.86 -1.24 20.70
N ILE A 373 13.56 -0.58 19.57
CA ILE A 373 13.23 -1.31 18.34
C ILE A 373 14.45 -2.02 17.73
N THR A 374 15.65 -1.42 17.86
CA THR A 374 16.89 -2.08 17.46
C THR A 374 17.10 -3.37 18.25
N ILE A 375 16.89 -3.33 19.57
CA ILE A 375 16.95 -4.53 20.43
C ILE A 375 15.92 -5.55 19.98
N THR A 376 14.66 -5.15 19.78
CA THR A 376 13.58 -6.05 19.35
C THR A 376 13.91 -6.75 18.03
N PHE A 377 14.24 -6.01 16.97
CA PHE A 377 14.56 -6.61 15.68
C PHE A 377 15.86 -7.42 15.71
N PHE A 378 16.84 -7.04 16.53
CA PHE A 378 18.05 -7.84 16.73
C PHE A 378 17.72 -9.20 17.35
N LEU A 379 16.90 -9.24 18.39
CA LEU A 379 16.46 -10.47 19.04
C LEU A 379 15.64 -11.35 18.11
N ILE A 380 14.70 -10.77 17.34
CA ILE A 380 13.91 -11.49 16.33
C ILE A 380 14.85 -12.09 15.27
N LYS A 381 15.80 -11.30 14.76
CA LYS A 381 16.78 -11.74 13.75
C LYS A 381 17.66 -12.89 14.25
N LYS A 382 17.99 -12.93 15.54
CA LYS A 382 18.81 -13.98 16.16
C LYS A 382 18.05 -15.24 16.57
N THR A 383 16.73 -15.16 16.73
CA THR A 383 15.90 -16.28 17.20
C THR A 383 15.12 -16.93 16.05
N ILE A 384 14.10 -16.26 15.52
CA ILE A 384 13.16 -16.83 14.52
C ILE A 384 13.47 -16.43 13.07
N GLY A 385 14.33 -15.42 12.90
CA GLY A 385 14.69 -14.83 11.61
C GLY A 385 13.74 -13.72 11.18
N LEU A 386 14.30 -12.60 10.68
CA LEU A 386 13.53 -11.41 10.30
C LEU A 386 13.07 -11.44 8.82
N ARG A 387 13.85 -12.09 7.95
CA ARG A 387 13.61 -12.17 6.51
C ARG A 387 13.22 -13.58 6.11
N VAL A 388 12.34 -13.70 5.12
CA VAL A 388 12.08 -14.97 4.43
C VAL A 388 13.28 -15.40 3.58
N THR A 389 13.24 -16.62 3.04
CA THR A 389 14.24 -17.09 2.08
C THR A 389 14.14 -16.33 0.75
N ALA A 390 15.22 -16.37 -0.04
CA ALA A 390 15.25 -15.73 -1.36
C ALA A 390 14.20 -16.33 -2.32
N GLU A 391 13.94 -17.64 -2.22
CA GLU A 391 12.92 -18.33 -3.03
C GLU A 391 11.51 -17.82 -2.71
N GLU A 392 11.16 -17.75 -1.42
CA GLU A 392 9.87 -17.21 -0.94
C GLU A 392 9.66 -15.75 -1.35
N GLU A 393 10.72 -14.93 -1.29
CA GLU A 393 10.65 -13.53 -1.72
C GLU A 393 10.45 -13.40 -3.24
N ILE A 394 11.07 -14.27 -4.03
CA ILE A 394 10.95 -14.29 -5.50
C ILE A 394 9.58 -14.83 -5.92
N SER A 395 9.06 -15.87 -5.26
CA SER A 395 7.72 -16.41 -5.55
C SER A 395 6.59 -15.49 -5.04
N GLY A 396 6.83 -14.76 -3.94
CA GLY A 396 5.86 -13.90 -3.28
C GLY A 396 5.28 -14.56 -2.03
N LEU A 397 5.00 -13.77 -1.00
CA LEU A 397 4.71 -14.25 0.35
C LEU A 397 3.30 -14.83 0.53
N ASP A 398 2.38 -14.60 -0.40
CA ASP A 398 0.99 -15.06 -0.25
C ASP A 398 0.90 -16.59 -0.20
N LEU A 399 1.59 -17.28 -1.10
CA LEU A 399 1.58 -18.74 -1.15
C LEU A 399 2.37 -19.41 0.01
N PRO A 400 3.66 -19.11 0.24
CA PRO A 400 4.47 -19.82 1.24
C PRO A 400 4.08 -19.49 2.69
N GLU A 401 3.61 -18.28 2.99
CA GLU A 401 3.26 -17.90 4.37
C GLU A 401 1.77 -18.07 4.68
N HIS A 402 0.88 -17.99 3.67
CA HIS A 402 -0.58 -18.01 3.89
C HIS A 402 -1.31 -19.12 3.13
N GLY A 403 -0.61 -19.95 2.33
CA GLY A 403 -1.24 -20.94 1.47
C GLY A 403 -2.15 -20.33 0.41
N LEU A 404 -2.01 -19.03 0.14
CA LEU A 404 -2.89 -18.26 -0.73
C LEU A 404 -2.26 -18.18 -2.12
N ALA A 405 -2.85 -18.88 -3.09
CA ALA A 405 -2.37 -18.84 -4.48
C ALA A 405 -2.41 -17.41 -5.06
N SER A 406 -3.45 -16.65 -4.75
CA SER A 406 -3.59 -15.24 -5.14
C SER A 406 -4.62 -14.55 -4.28
N ALA A 407 -4.33 -13.32 -3.86
CA ALA A 407 -5.33 -12.43 -3.26
C ALA A 407 -6.38 -11.92 -4.28
N TYR A 408 -6.17 -12.19 -5.57
CA TYR A 408 -7.02 -11.72 -6.68
C TYR A 408 -7.83 -12.83 -7.34
N ALA A 409 -7.75 -14.08 -6.88
CA ALA A 409 -8.45 -15.24 -7.46
C ALA A 409 -8.52 -15.18 -9.00
N ASP A 410 -9.74 -15.22 -9.57
CA ASP A 410 -9.98 -15.23 -11.03
C ASP A 410 -9.82 -13.85 -11.72
N PHE A 411 -9.52 -12.79 -10.97
CA PHE A 411 -9.39 -11.43 -11.49
C PHE A 411 -8.06 -11.21 -12.23
N MET A 412 -7.03 -12.02 -11.98
CA MET A 412 -5.77 -12.00 -12.73
C MET A 412 -5.39 -13.40 -13.22
N PRO A 413 -5.05 -13.60 -14.51
CA PRO A 413 -4.48 -14.85 -14.97
C PRO A 413 -3.15 -15.09 -14.25
N MET A 414 -3.13 -16.11 -13.41
CA MET A 414 -1.92 -16.55 -12.71
C MET A 414 -0.84 -16.93 -13.72
N PRO A 415 0.45 -16.59 -13.49
CA PRO A 415 1.53 -17.35 -14.10
C PRO A 415 1.33 -18.78 -13.59
N VAL A 416 0.93 -19.69 -14.47
CA VAL A 416 0.79 -21.10 -14.12
C VAL A 416 2.15 -21.58 -13.65
N HIS A 417 2.35 -21.71 -12.34
CA HIS A 417 3.35 -22.62 -11.84
C HIS A 417 2.88 -24.00 -12.25
N LEU A 418 3.51 -24.54 -13.28
CA LEU A 418 3.42 -25.95 -13.64
C LEU A 418 4.05 -26.75 -12.49
N GLY A 419 3.34 -26.85 -11.37
CA GLY A 419 3.50 -27.97 -10.46
C GLY A 419 3.28 -29.23 -11.31
N ALA A 420 4.13 -30.23 -11.11
CA ALA A 420 4.03 -31.51 -11.81
C ALA A 420 2.56 -31.94 -11.83
N ALA A 421 2.02 -32.13 -13.04
CA ALA A 421 0.64 -32.48 -13.24
C ALA A 421 0.27 -33.66 -12.32
N PRO A 422 -0.90 -33.66 -11.65
CA PRO A 422 -1.43 -34.89 -11.10
C PRO A 422 -1.43 -35.93 -12.21
N ALA A 423 -1.02 -37.16 -11.89
CA ALA A 423 -1.05 -38.25 -12.85
C ALA A 423 -2.43 -38.29 -13.54
N PRO A 424 -2.49 -38.51 -14.87
CA PRO A 424 -3.76 -38.48 -15.59
C PRO A 424 -4.79 -39.35 -14.88
N ALA A 425 -5.96 -38.78 -14.60
CA ALA A 425 -7.10 -39.58 -14.17
C ALA A 425 -7.34 -40.67 -15.23
N ALA A 426 -7.57 -41.91 -14.77
CA ALA A 426 -7.81 -43.03 -15.66
C ALA A 426 -8.92 -42.69 -16.66
N PRO A 427 -8.78 -43.04 -17.95
CA PRO A 427 -9.80 -42.75 -18.95
C PRO A 427 -11.12 -43.37 -18.52
N VAL A 428 -12.16 -42.54 -18.44
CA VAL A 428 -13.54 -42.98 -18.21
C VAL A 428 -13.95 -43.83 -19.42
N PRO A 429 -14.48 -45.05 -19.22
CA PRO A 429 -15.00 -45.86 -20.31
C PRO A 429 -16.08 -45.10 -21.08
N VAL A 430 -16.02 -45.17 -22.40
CA VAL A 430 -16.82 -44.40 -23.37
C VAL A 430 -18.33 -44.69 -23.30
N GLU A 431 -18.79 -45.52 -22.36
CA GLU A 431 -20.17 -46.01 -22.28
C GLU A 431 -21.16 -45.06 -21.56
N GLU A 432 -20.70 -43.97 -20.93
CA GLU A 432 -21.58 -42.96 -20.27
C GLU A 432 -21.66 -41.60 -20.99
N ALA A 433 -21.04 -41.45 -22.16
CA ALA A 433 -21.16 -40.23 -22.96
C ALA A 433 -22.33 -40.32 -23.95
N VAL A 434 -23.19 -39.29 -23.94
CA VAL A 434 -24.26 -39.04 -24.93
C VAL A 434 -23.73 -39.33 -26.35
N PRO A 435 -24.45 -40.07 -27.21
CA PRO A 435 -23.90 -40.59 -28.45
C PRO A 435 -23.52 -39.46 -29.40
N VAL A 436 -22.22 -39.18 -29.47
CA VAL A 436 -21.59 -38.53 -30.62
C VAL A 436 -21.56 -39.61 -31.70
N GLU A 437 -22.29 -39.43 -32.80
CA GLU A 437 -22.11 -40.29 -33.97
C GLU A 437 -20.68 -40.10 -34.50
N VAL A 438 -19.75 -40.93 -34.02
CA VAL A 438 -18.41 -41.03 -34.58
C VAL A 438 -18.54 -41.74 -35.92
N ARG A 439 -18.69 -40.96 -36.99
CA ARG A 439 -18.44 -41.47 -38.35
C ARG A 439 -16.94 -41.70 -38.50
N SER A 440 -16.51 -42.94 -38.24
CA SER A 440 -15.20 -43.44 -38.64
C SER A 440 -15.18 -43.67 -40.16
N ALA A 441 -14.98 -42.59 -40.91
CA ALA A 441 -14.58 -42.70 -42.31
C ALA A 441 -13.04 -42.86 -42.39
N PRO A 442 -12.50 -43.75 -43.24
CA PRO A 442 -11.07 -43.77 -43.54
C PRO A 442 -10.65 -42.42 -44.12
N MET A 443 -9.48 -41.94 -43.69
CA MET A 443 -8.90 -40.65 -44.10
C MET A 443 -8.90 -40.48 -45.63
N PRO A 444 -9.54 -39.43 -46.19
CA PRO A 444 -8.90 -38.70 -47.25
C PRO A 444 -7.80 -37.86 -46.59
N ALA A 445 -6.55 -38.03 -47.03
CA ALA A 445 -5.59 -36.95 -46.87
C ALA A 445 -6.24 -35.71 -47.47
N SER A 446 -6.69 -34.79 -46.63
CA SER A 446 -7.05 -33.47 -47.11
C SER A 446 -5.72 -32.86 -47.59
N ASP A 447 -5.47 -32.89 -48.90
CA ASP A 447 -4.34 -32.19 -49.54
C ASP A 447 -4.32 -30.67 -49.22
N VAL A 448 -5.34 -30.17 -48.53
CA VAL A 448 -5.46 -28.79 -48.05
C VAL A 448 -4.61 -28.59 -46.81
N LYS A 449 -3.49 -27.88 -46.99
CA LYS A 449 -2.57 -27.45 -45.93
C LYS A 449 -3.30 -26.57 -44.90
N LEU A 450 -3.22 -26.93 -43.62
CA LEU A 450 -3.67 -26.11 -42.51
C LEU A 450 -2.56 -25.15 -42.07
N THR A 451 -2.90 -23.90 -41.80
CA THR A 451 -1.90 -22.89 -41.41
C THR A 451 -2.43 -22.02 -40.28
N LYS A 452 -1.62 -21.89 -39.22
CA LYS A 452 -1.84 -20.93 -38.14
C LYS A 452 -1.13 -19.63 -38.46
N ILE A 453 -1.86 -18.53 -38.32
CA ILE A 453 -1.42 -17.17 -38.56
C ILE A 453 -1.55 -16.43 -37.22
N THR A 454 -0.43 -15.99 -36.66
CA THR A 454 -0.38 -15.22 -35.43
C THR A 454 0.00 -13.77 -35.75
N ILE A 455 -0.88 -12.83 -35.44
CA ILE A 455 -0.72 -11.40 -35.73
C ILE A 455 -0.53 -10.65 -34.40
N LEU A 456 0.61 -9.99 -34.25
CA LEU A 456 0.88 -9.06 -33.16
C LEU A 456 0.61 -7.63 -33.62
N ALA A 457 -0.29 -6.92 -32.94
CA ALA A 457 -0.68 -5.56 -33.31
C ALA A 457 -0.90 -4.65 -32.07
N LYS A 458 -1.12 -3.35 -32.31
CA LYS A 458 -1.55 -2.40 -31.27
C LYS A 458 -3.02 -2.67 -30.91
N HIS A 459 -3.37 -2.49 -29.64
CA HIS A 459 -4.73 -2.78 -29.13
C HIS A 459 -5.82 -1.99 -29.89
N GLU A 460 -5.57 -0.73 -30.23
CA GLU A 460 -6.49 0.14 -30.99
C GLU A 460 -6.87 -0.41 -32.38
N LYS A 461 -6.09 -1.35 -32.93
CA LYS A 461 -6.34 -1.94 -34.25
C LYS A 461 -7.23 -3.20 -34.19
N LEU A 462 -7.64 -3.65 -33.00
CA LEU A 462 -8.40 -4.89 -32.81
C LEU A 462 -9.69 -4.89 -33.62
N GLU A 463 -10.54 -3.88 -33.46
CA GLU A 463 -11.85 -3.83 -34.14
C GLU A 463 -11.71 -3.77 -35.66
N ALA A 464 -10.76 -2.96 -36.15
CA ALA A 464 -10.48 -2.86 -37.58
C ALA A 464 -9.95 -4.19 -38.15
N LEU A 465 -9.07 -4.89 -37.41
CA LEU A 465 -8.57 -6.21 -37.79
C LEU A 465 -9.70 -7.23 -37.81
N LYS A 466 -10.50 -7.31 -36.75
CA LYS A 466 -11.64 -8.23 -36.63
C LYS A 466 -12.59 -8.08 -37.81
N ASN A 467 -13.00 -6.84 -38.11
CA ASN A 467 -13.90 -6.57 -39.23
C ASN A 467 -13.27 -6.95 -40.58
N SER A 468 -11.98 -6.67 -40.78
CA SER A 468 -11.28 -7.06 -42.01
C SER A 468 -11.12 -8.56 -42.16
N MET A 469 -10.94 -9.31 -41.07
CA MET A 469 -10.84 -10.78 -41.08
C MET A 469 -12.20 -11.41 -41.37
N ILE A 470 -13.28 -10.90 -40.78
CA ILE A 470 -14.65 -11.35 -41.06
C ILE A 470 -15.01 -11.13 -42.54
N ALA A 471 -14.64 -9.97 -43.11
CA ALA A 471 -14.93 -9.63 -44.50
C ALA A 471 -14.28 -10.58 -45.52
N ILE A 472 -13.20 -11.28 -45.15
CA ILE A 472 -12.52 -12.28 -46.00
C ILE A 472 -12.92 -13.73 -45.65
N GLY A 473 -13.95 -13.91 -44.83
CA GLY A 473 -14.52 -15.22 -44.50
C GLY A 473 -13.85 -15.95 -43.33
N ILE A 474 -13.13 -15.26 -42.44
CA ILE A 474 -12.64 -15.84 -41.19
C ILE A 474 -13.76 -15.84 -40.15
N THR A 475 -14.21 -17.02 -39.75
CA THR A 475 -15.30 -17.19 -38.76
C THR A 475 -14.77 -17.37 -37.34
N GLY A 476 -13.58 -17.95 -37.18
CA GLY A 476 -12.94 -18.17 -35.88
C GLY A 476 -11.62 -17.42 -35.71
N MET A 477 -11.47 -16.70 -34.60
CA MET A 477 -10.20 -16.08 -34.20
C MET A 477 -10.09 -16.04 -32.67
N THR A 478 -8.89 -16.26 -32.15
CA THR A 478 -8.58 -16.13 -30.72
C THR A 478 -7.78 -14.86 -30.49
N VAL A 479 -8.19 -14.07 -29.50
CA VAL A 479 -7.50 -12.82 -29.13
C VAL A 479 -6.92 -12.97 -27.73
N SER A 480 -5.62 -12.74 -27.59
CA SER A 480 -4.93 -12.67 -26.31
C SER A 480 -4.28 -11.30 -26.12
N ASN A 481 -4.40 -10.73 -24.92
CA ASN A 481 -3.61 -9.56 -24.55
C ASN A 481 -2.19 -10.00 -24.19
N VAL A 482 -1.19 -9.39 -24.83
CA VAL A 482 0.23 -9.74 -24.63
C VAL A 482 1.08 -8.48 -24.43
N MET A 483 2.24 -8.66 -23.83
CA MET A 483 3.20 -7.59 -23.57
C MET A 483 4.45 -7.86 -24.42
N GLY A 484 4.92 -6.88 -25.19
CA GLY A 484 6.05 -7.07 -26.12
C GLY A 484 7.03 -5.90 -26.16
N CYS A 485 8.32 -6.19 -26.33
CA CYS A 485 9.39 -5.20 -26.48
C CYS A 485 9.91 -5.16 -27.92
N GLY A 486 10.18 -3.97 -28.45
CA GLY A 486 10.87 -3.77 -29.73
C GLY A 486 12.27 -3.18 -29.53
N ILE A 487 12.98 -2.89 -30.63
CA ILE A 487 14.32 -2.25 -30.61
C ILE A 487 14.27 -0.84 -29.99
N GLN A 488 13.10 -0.18 -30.04
CA GLN A 488 12.82 1.04 -29.30
C GLN A 488 12.70 0.70 -27.81
N ARG A 489 13.80 0.83 -27.08
CA ARG A 489 13.77 0.90 -25.61
C ARG A 489 12.69 1.92 -25.21
N GLY A 490 11.77 1.54 -24.32
CA GLY A 490 10.65 2.39 -23.92
C GLY A 490 11.09 3.77 -23.43
N LYS A 491 10.19 4.76 -23.44
CA LYS A 491 10.46 6.08 -22.85
C LYS A 491 10.85 5.89 -21.38
N THR A 492 11.90 6.59 -20.94
CA THR A 492 12.28 6.65 -19.53
C THR A 492 11.18 7.38 -18.76
N GLU A 493 10.53 6.68 -17.85
CA GLU A 493 9.61 7.26 -16.87
C GLU A 493 10.29 7.27 -15.49
N TYR A 494 9.71 7.98 -14.52
CA TYR A 494 10.21 7.99 -13.14
C TYR A 494 9.14 7.43 -12.21
N TYR A 495 9.56 6.62 -11.25
CA TYR A 495 8.74 6.16 -10.11
C TYR A 495 9.44 6.57 -8.83
N ARG A 496 8.86 7.52 -8.08
CA ARG A 496 9.46 8.08 -6.85
C ARG A 496 10.90 8.56 -7.03
N GLY A 497 11.18 9.18 -8.18
CA GLY A 497 12.51 9.73 -8.50
C GLY A 497 13.54 8.69 -8.97
N VAL A 498 13.16 7.43 -9.16
CA VAL A 498 14.00 6.38 -9.76
C VAL A 498 13.60 6.18 -11.23
N PRO A 499 14.53 6.18 -12.20
CA PRO A 499 14.20 5.94 -13.59
C PRO A 499 13.70 4.50 -13.80
N HIS A 500 12.57 4.36 -14.49
CA HIS A 500 11.94 3.11 -14.86
C HIS A 500 11.67 3.13 -16.37
N SER A 501 12.30 2.22 -17.13
CA SER A 501 11.91 1.98 -18.51
C SER A 501 10.86 0.87 -18.54
N ALA A 502 9.63 1.17 -18.94
CA ALA A 502 8.64 0.13 -19.23
C ALA A 502 9.17 -0.73 -20.38
N GLN A 503 9.67 -1.93 -20.06
CA GLN A 503 10.36 -2.79 -21.02
C GLN A 503 9.41 -3.64 -21.87
N LEU A 504 8.10 -3.55 -21.66
CA LEU A 504 7.12 -4.22 -22.51
C LEU A 504 5.92 -3.31 -22.73
N LEU A 505 5.49 -3.17 -23.99
CA LEU A 505 4.31 -2.40 -24.38
C LEU A 505 3.12 -3.35 -24.59
N PRO A 506 1.90 -2.96 -24.18
CA PRO A 506 0.71 -3.76 -24.42
C PRO A 506 0.43 -3.89 -25.92
N ARG A 507 0.12 -5.12 -26.33
CA ARG A 507 -0.15 -5.57 -27.69
C ARG A 507 -1.30 -6.56 -27.65
N ILE A 508 -1.92 -6.78 -28.81
CA ILE A 508 -2.84 -7.89 -29.02
C ILE A 508 -2.13 -8.97 -29.84
N GLN A 509 -2.37 -10.22 -29.48
CA GLN A 509 -2.02 -11.40 -30.27
C GLN A 509 -3.29 -12.02 -30.80
N LEU A 510 -3.49 -11.95 -32.11
CA LEU A 510 -4.59 -12.57 -32.81
C LEU A 510 -4.11 -13.89 -33.42
N GLU A 511 -4.77 -15.00 -33.12
CA GLU A 511 -4.46 -16.30 -33.68
C GLU A 511 -5.61 -16.79 -34.55
N ILE A 512 -5.29 -17.16 -35.78
CA ILE A 512 -6.25 -17.62 -36.79
C ILE A 512 -5.69 -18.90 -37.40
N VAL A 513 -6.52 -19.94 -37.52
CA VAL A 513 -6.17 -21.16 -38.27
C VAL A 513 -7.03 -21.22 -39.52
N VAL A 514 -6.39 -21.32 -40.69
CA VAL A 514 -7.07 -21.35 -41.99
C VAL A 514 -6.75 -22.63 -42.76
N SER A 515 -7.73 -23.07 -43.56
CA SER A 515 -7.60 -24.17 -44.53
C SER A 515 -7.95 -23.71 -45.95
N LYS A 516 -9.18 -23.22 -46.16
CA LYS A 516 -9.68 -22.79 -47.49
C LYS A 516 -9.34 -21.34 -47.84
N VAL A 517 -9.28 -20.45 -46.84
CA VAL A 517 -8.94 -19.05 -47.06
C VAL A 517 -7.44 -18.95 -47.36
N PRO A 518 -7.02 -18.39 -48.51
CA PRO A 518 -5.60 -18.27 -48.81
C PRO A 518 -4.87 -17.45 -47.76
N VAL A 519 -3.75 -17.98 -47.23
CA VAL A 519 -2.92 -17.32 -46.22
C VAL A 519 -2.52 -15.91 -46.66
N ARG A 520 -2.24 -15.72 -47.95
CA ARG A 520 -1.87 -14.41 -48.50
C ARG A 520 -2.99 -13.38 -48.41
N THR A 521 -4.25 -13.80 -48.54
CA THR A 521 -5.41 -12.91 -48.37
C THR A 521 -5.50 -12.39 -46.94
N VAL A 522 -5.25 -13.26 -45.95
CA VAL A 522 -5.21 -12.88 -44.53
C VAL A 522 -4.07 -11.90 -44.26
N ILE A 523 -2.89 -12.15 -44.83
CA ILE A 523 -1.72 -11.26 -44.69
C ILE A 523 -1.98 -9.88 -45.29
N GLU A 524 -2.51 -9.80 -46.51
CA GLU A 524 -2.76 -8.51 -47.17
C GLU A 524 -3.89 -7.74 -46.46
N ALA A 525 -4.94 -8.42 -46.01
CA ALA A 525 -5.99 -7.82 -45.18
C ALA A 525 -5.41 -7.23 -43.89
N ALA A 526 -4.56 -7.98 -43.18
CA ALA A 526 -3.90 -7.49 -41.98
C ALA A 526 -2.96 -6.32 -42.27
N LYS A 527 -2.17 -6.39 -43.35
CA LYS A 527 -1.27 -5.29 -43.76
C LYS A 527 -2.02 -4.01 -44.08
N ASN A 528 -3.15 -4.10 -44.79
CA ASN A 528 -3.97 -2.92 -45.13
C ASN A 528 -4.51 -2.20 -43.89
N VAL A 529 -4.80 -2.95 -42.82
CA VAL A 529 -5.29 -2.37 -41.54
C VAL A 529 -4.15 -1.84 -40.67
N LEU A 530 -3.05 -2.59 -40.61
CA LEU A 530 -1.97 -2.36 -39.66
C LEU A 530 -0.91 -1.38 -40.15
N TYR A 531 -0.68 -1.29 -41.45
CA TYR A 531 0.37 -0.46 -42.01
C TYR A 531 0.01 1.04 -41.86
N THR A 532 0.79 1.74 -41.06
CA THR A 532 0.72 3.20 -40.90
C THR A 532 1.99 3.90 -41.39
N GLY A 533 3.01 3.13 -41.78
CA GLY A 533 4.33 3.66 -42.17
C GLY A 533 5.23 4.01 -40.98
N HIS A 534 4.78 3.70 -39.75
CA HIS A 534 5.53 3.97 -38.53
C HIS A 534 6.10 2.68 -37.92
N ILE A 535 7.18 2.82 -37.16
CA ILE A 535 7.79 1.69 -36.44
C ILE A 535 6.77 1.14 -35.43
N GLY A 536 6.60 -0.19 -35.44
CA GLY A 536 5.73 -0.90 -34.49
C GLY A 536 4.31 -1.16 -34.98
N ASP A 537 4.07 -1.19 -36.29
CA ASP A 537 2.77 -1.55 -36.89
C ASP A 537 2.34 -3.01 -36.61
N GLY A 538 3.29 -3.92 -36.40
CA GLY A 538 2.99 -5.29 -35.99
C GLY A 538 3.97 -6.31 -36.55
N LYS A 539 3.70 -7.60 -36.27
CA LYS A 539 4.38 -8.75 -36.87
C LYS A 539 3.36 -9.84 -37.18
N ILE A 540 3.57 -10.57 -38.27
CA ILE A 540 2.76 -11.74 -38.62
C ILE A 540 3.69 -12.96 -38.62
N PHE A 541 3.31 -13.99 -37.89
CA PHE A 541 3.99 -15.27 -37.86
C PHE A 541 3.09 -16.31 -38.53
N ILE A 542 3.72 -17.23 -39.26
CA ILE A 542 3.03 -18.27 -40.01
C ILE A 542 3.65 -19.59 -39.57
N SER A 543 2.81 -20.53 -39.14
CA SER A 543 3.23 -21.85 -38.69
C SER A 543 2.28 -22.91 -39.24
N ASP A 544 2.83 -24.08 -39.55
CA ASP A 544 2.04 -25.21 -40.04
C ASP A 544 1.27 -25.85 -38.87
N VAL A 545 0.04 -26.27 -39.14
CA VAL A 545 -0.80 -27.01 -38.19
C VAL A 545 -0.94 -28.43 -38.72
N GLU A 546 -0.60 -29.41 -37.90
CA GLU A 546 -0.69 -30.82 -38.27
C GLU A 546 -2.15 -31.27 -38.43
N ASN A 547 -2.99 -30.94 -37.44
CA ASN A 547 -4.41 -31.27 -37.46
C ASN A 547 -5.24 -30.29 -36.61
N VAL A 548 -6.53 -30.23 -36.88
CA VAL A 548 -7.53 -29.51 -36.06
C VAL A 548 -8.67 -30.48 -35.79
N VAL A 549 -9.12 -30.61 -34.55
CA VAL A 549 -10.19 -31.54 -34.16
C VAL A 549 -11.34 -30.76 -33.53
N LYS A 550 -12.55 -30.87 -34.10
CA LYS A 550 -13.76 -30.27 -33.54
C LYS A 550 -14.37 -31.23 -32.52
N ILE A 551 -14.20 -30.92 -31.24
CA ILE A 551 -14.58 -31.80 -30.11
C ILE A 551 -16.04 -32.27 -30.17
N ARG A 552 -16.97 -31.39 -30.55
CA ARG A 552 -18.42 -31.70 -30.56
C ARG A 552 -18.81 -32.76 -31.60
N THR A 553 -18.15 -32.77 -32.76
CA THR A 553 -18.55 -33.59 -33.92
C THR A 553 -17.52 -34.66 -34.26
N GLY A 554 -16.32 -34.60 -33.68
CA GLY A 554 -15.19 -35.46 -34.04
C GLY A 554 -14.62 -35.16 -35.43
N GLU A 555 -15.07 -34.11 -36.11
CA GLU A 555 -14.53 -33.71 -37.41
C GLU A 555 -13.07 -33.29 -37.27
N GLU A 556 -12.23 -33.69 -38.21
CA GLU A 556 -10.82 -33.37 -38.24
C GLU A 556 -10.41 -32.53 -39.47
N GLY A 557 -9.21 -31.95 -39.40
CA GLY A 557 -8.58 -31.19 -40.46
C GLY A 557 -9.42 -30.02 -40.98
N CYS A 558 -9.60 -29.95 -42.30
CA CYS A 558 -10.37 -28.86 -42.91
C CYS A 558 -11.84 -28.86 -42.47
N ALA A 559 -12.46 -30.02 -42.23
CA ALA A 559 -13.87 -30.12 -41.83
C ALA A 559 -14.11 -29.55 -40.43
N ALA A 560 -13.12 -29.71 -39.53
CA ALA A 560 -13.15 -29.14 -38.19
C ALA A 560 -13.24 -27.60 -38.17
N LEU A 561 -12.74 -26.93 -39.22
CA LEU A 561 -12.75 -25.47 -39.36
C LEU A 561 -13.95 -24.92 -40.13
N GLN A 562 -14.85 -25.78 -40.63
CA GLN A 562 -16.07 -25.33 -41.29
C GLN A 562 -17.19 -25.30 -40.25
N ASP A 563 -17.71 -24.10 -39.99
CA ASP A 563 -18.96 -23.96 -39.24
C ASP A 563 -20.12 -24.30 -40.17
N VAL A 564 -20.61 -25.54 -40.08
CA VAL A 564 -21.90 -25.91 -40.68
C VAL A 564 -22.98 -25.57 -39.66
N GLU A 565 -23.22 -24.29 -39.43
CA GLU A 565 -24.50 -23.87 -38.85
C GLU A 565 -25.54 -23.85 -39.98
N GLN A 566 -26.19 -25.00 -40.18
CA GLN A 566 -27.56 -24.98 -40.68
C GLN A 566 -28.42 -24.53 -39.50
N TYR A 567 -28.97 -23.31 -39.58
CA TYR A 567 -30.02 -22.84 -38.69
C TYR A 567 -31.26 -23.73 -38.75
#